data_AF-A0A0R0LV43-F1
#
_entry.id   AF-A0A0R0LV43-F1
#
_cell.length_a   1.000
_cell.length_b   1.000
_cell.length_c   1.000
_cell.angle_alpha   90.00
_cell.angle_beta   90.00
_cell.angle_gamma   90.00
#
_symmetry.space_group_name_H-M   'P 1'
#
loop_
_entity.id
_entity.type
_entity.pdbx_description
1 polymer ?
#
loop_
_entity_poly.entity_id
_entity_poly.type
_entity_poly.pdbx_seq_one_letter_code
_entity_poly.pdbx_strand_id
1 'polypeptide(L)'
;MDNASFHKTPQIAAIIRNRGHRLLLLPPYSPFLNPIENLFSQWKEHIRQGTPQTTEQLFSLIHMAVSLITRQNCRNYYTRMIGFLSRA
;
A
#
# COMPACT_ATOMS: atom_id res chain seq x y z
N MET A 1 -8.31 -2.27 3.81
CA MET A 1 -7.35 -2.19 4.93
C MET A 1 -6.90 -3.60 5.25
N ASP A 2 -5.63 -3.81 5.58
CA ASP A 2 -5.18 -5.15 6.00
C ASP A 2 -5.88 -5.60 7.30
N ASN A 3 -5.65 -6.85 7.66
CA ASN A 3 -6.40 -7.50 8.74
C ASN A 3 -5.74 -7.36 10.13
N ALA A 4 -4.84 -6.38 10.32
CA ALA A 4 -4.20 -6.14 11.61
C ALA A 4 -5.24 -5.94 12.73
N SER A 5 -4.95 -6.45 13.93
CA SER A 5 -5.92 -6.50 15.03
C SER A 5 -6.47 -5.12 15.40
N PHE A 6 -5.62 -4.09 15.40
CA PHE A 6 -6.01 -2.72 15.75
C PHE A 6 -6.91 -2.05 14.69
N HIS A 7 -6.88 -2.50 13.43
CA HIS A 7 -7.78 -2.02 12.37
C HIS A 7 -9.24 -2.43 12.58
N LYS A 8 -9.48 -3.46 13.42
CA LYS A 8 -10.82 -4.02 13.69
C LYS A 8 -11.50 -3.40 14.90
N THR A 9 -10.83 -2.47 15.58
CA THR A 9 -11.36 -1.88 16.81
C THR A 9 -12.60 -1.03 16.53
N PRO A 10 -13.60 -1.02 17.43
CA PRO A 10 -14.80 -0.19 17.29
C PRO A 10 -14.48 1.30 17.11
N GLN A 11 -13.40 1.77 17.74
CA GLN A 11 -12.91 3.15 17.67
C GLN A 11 -12.47 3.51 16.25
N ILE A 12 -11.64 2.68 15.61
CA ILE A 12 -11.19 2.90 14.22
C ILE A 12 -12.39 2.85 13.26
N ALA A 13 -13.28 1.86 13.43
CA ALA A 13 -14.50 1.76 12.61
C ALA A 13 -15.43 2.98 12.76
N ALA A 14 -15.56 3.53 13.97
CA ALA A 14 -16.34 4.74 14.22
C ALA A 14 -15.70 5.97 13.57
N ILE A 15 -14.39 6.16 13.71
CA ILE A 15 -13.64 7.28 13.10
C ILE A 15 -13.80 7.27 11.58
N ILE A 16 -13.70 6.10 10.94
CA ILE A 16 -13.84 5.95 9.48
C ILE A 16 -15.28 6.28 9.04
N ARG A 17 -16.28 5.72 9.73
CA ARG A 17 -17.71 5.97 9.42
C ARG A 17 -18.12 7.42 9.63
N ASN A 18 -17.65 8.06 10.69
CA ASN A 18 -17.94 9.47 10.98
C ASN A 18 -17.38 10.42 9.92
N ARG A 19 -16.40 9.98 9.14
CA ARG A 19 -15.88 10.69 7.96
C ARG A 19 -16.58 10.31 6.65
N GLY A 20 -17.67 9.56 6.69
CA GLY A 20 -18.43 9.16 5.51
C GLY A 20 -17.79 8.02 4.69
N HIS A 21 -16.80 7.33 5.25
CA HIS A 21 -16.14 6.21 4.57
C HIS A 21 -16.65 4.85 5.06
N ARG A 22 -16.51 3.83 4.21
CA ARG A 22 -16.77 2.43 4.55
C ARG A 22 -15.45 1.70 4.81
N LEU A 23 -15.35 1.04 5.96
CA LEU A 23 -14.23 0.15 6.27
C LEU A 23 -14.39 -1.17 5.50
N LEU A 24 -13.43 -1.48 4.63
CA LEU A 24 -13.32 -2.75 3.93
C LEU A 24 -12.05 -3.46 4.41
N LEU A 25 -12.23 -4.58 5.11
CA LEU A 25 -11.14 -5.44 5.56
C LEU A 25 -10.84 -6.49 4.50
N LEU A 26 -9.56 -6.79 4.31
CA LEU A 26 -9.14 -7.85 3.40
C LEU A 26 -9.35 -9.24 4.03
N PRO A 27 -9.64 -10.27 3.23
CA PRO A 27 -9.61 -11.65 3.69
C PRO A 27 -8.23 -12.00 4.30
N PRO A 28 -8.17 -12.91 5.28
CA PRO A 28 -6.91 -13.38 5.83
C PRO A 28 -5.93 -13.84 4.73
N TYR A 29 -4.63 -13.58 4.95
CA TYR A 29 -3.54 -14.01 4.06
C TYR A 29 -3.72 -13.65 2.57
N SER A 30 -4.45 -12.57 2.27
CA SER A 30 -4.72 -12.14 0.89
C SER A 30 -4.03 -10.81 0.52
N PRO A 31 -2.69 -10.69 0.67
CA PRO A 31 -1.98 -9.45 0.38
C PRO A 31 -2.05 -9.07 -1.12
N PHE A 32 -2.28 -10.04 -2.00
CA PHE A 32 -2.47 -9.80 -3.43
C PHE A 32 -3.75 -9.00 -3.76
N LEU A 33 -4.70 -8.91 -2.81
CA LEU A 33 -5.88 -8.05 -2.89
C LEU A 33 -5.62 -6.63 -2.34
N ASN A 34 -4.39 -6.33 -1.90
CA ASN A 34 -3.99 -5.02 -1.41
C ASN A 34 -3.08 -4.32 -2.43
N PRO A 35 -3.57 -3.32 -3.19
CA PRO A 35 -2.80 -2.73 -4.29
C PRO A 35 -1.57 -1.96 -3.78
N ILE A 36 -1.57 -1.51 -2.53
CA ILE A 36 -0.43 -0.81 -1.91
C ILE A 36 0.80 -1.71 -1.77
N GLU A 37 0.65 -3.03 -1.74
CA GLU A 37 1.80 -3.96 -1.67
C GLU A 37 2.65 -3.88 -2.95
N ASN A 38 2.01 -3.69 -4.10
CA ASN A 38 2.74 -3.48 -5.37
C ASN A 38 3.46 -2.13 -5.36
N LEU A 39 2.83 -1.10 -4.82
CA LEU A 39 3.46 0.21 -4.62
C LEU A 39 4.69 0.07 -3.72
N PHE A 40 4.57 -0.57 -2.55
CA PHE A 40 5.69 -0.76 -1.63
C PHE A 40 6.80 -1.60 -2.23
N SER A 41 6.48 -2.64 -3.01
CA SER A 41 7.49 -3.43 -3.73
C SER A 41 8.29 -2.56 -4.70
N GLN A 42 7.62 -1.76 -5.54
CA GLN A 42 8.28 -0.90 -6.51
C GLN A 42 9.04 0.27 -5.85
N TRP A 43 8.45 0.89 -4.83
CA TRP A 43 9.07 2.00 -4.12
C TRP A 43 10.35 1.56 -3.37
N LYS A 44 10.31 0.40 -2.69
CA LYS A 44 11.52 -0.17 -2.06
C LYS A 44 12.61 -0.49 -3.07
N GLU A 45 12.25 -0.93 -4.26
CA GLU A 45 13.21 -1.19 -5.33
C GLU A 45 13.95 0.10 -5.75
N HIS A 46 13.24 1.21 -5.92
CA HIS A 46 13.86 2.51 -6.18
C HIS A 46 14.80 2.97 -5.05
N ILE A 47 14.39 2.77 -3.79
CA ILE A 47 15.24 3.11 -2.63
C ILE A 47 16.51 2.25 -2.62
N ARG A 48 16.37 0.94 -2.88
CA ARG A 48 17.49 -0.01 -2.90
C ARG A 48 18.51 0.32 -4.00
N GLN A 49 18.04 0.79 -5.16
CA GLN A 49 18.91 1.22 -6.27
C GLN A 49 19.76 2.43 -5.93
N GLY A 50 19.30 3.29 -5.01
CA GLY A 50 20.07 4.45 -4.54
C GLY A 50 21.13 4.15 -3.47
N THR A 51 21.26 2.88 -3.05
CA THR A 51 22.33 2.36 -2.15
C THR A 51 22.70 3.27 -0.96
N PRO A 52 21.73 3.72 -0.14
CA PRO A 52 22.00 4.63 0.97
C PRO A 52 22.96 4.01 1.99
N GLN A 53 23.96 4.77 2.43
CA GLN A 53 24.93 4.36 3.44
C GLN A 53 24.68 5.02 4.80
N THR A 54 23.76 5.99 4.87
CA THR A 54 23.34 6.65 6.12
C THR A 54 21.83 6.71 6.24
N THR A 55 21.36 6.96 7.46
CA THR A 55 19.93 7.15 7.75
C THR A 55 19.37 8.38 7.03
N GLU A 56 20.13 9.47 6.96
CA GLU A 56 19.74 10.70 6.27
C GLU A 56 19.59 10.47 4.77
N GLN A 57 20.54 9.73 4.17
CA GLN A 57 20.46 9.33 2.76
C GLN A 57 19.25 8.42 2.52
N LEU A 58 18.98 7.47 3.41
CA LEU A 58 17.81 6.60 3.32
C LEU A 58 16.50 7.42 3.35
N PHE A 59 16.34 8.35 4.30
CA PHE A 59 15.15 9.19 4.37
C PHE A 59 15.02 10.09 3.14
N SER A 60 16.11 10.69 2.67
CA SER A 60 16.11 11.47 1.43
C SER A 60 15.63 10.65 0.23
N LEU A 61 16.15 9.42 0.09
CA LEU A 61 15.72 8.50 -0.97
C LEU A 61 14.26 8.06 -0.82
N ILE A 62 13.77 7.80 0.39
CA ILE A 62 12.35 7.50 0.65
C ILE A 62 11.48 8.63 0.08
N HIS A 63 11.81 9.89 0.39
CA HIS A 63 11.08 11.06 -0.09
C HIS A 63 11.19 11.28 -1.60
N MET A 64 12.37 11.08 -2.19
CA MET A 64 12.53 11.25 -3.64
C MET A 64 11.87 10.12 -4.43
N ALA A 65 12.04 8.87 -4.00
CA ALA A 65 11.62 7.70 -4.75
C ALA A 65 10.09 7.60 -4.90
N VAL A 66 9.30 8.20 -4.00
CA VAL A 66 7.84 8.18 -4.15
C VAL A 66 7.39 8.99 -5.38
N SER A 67 8.16 10.01 -5.78
CA SER A 67 7.88 10.81 -6.98
C SER A 67 8.06 10.02 -8.29
N LEU A 68 8.77 8.89 -8.24
CA LEU A 68 8.95 7.98 -9.37
C LEU A 68 7.73 7.07 -9.60
N ILE A 69 6.82 6.98 -8.62
CA ILE A 69 5.57 6.23 -8.76
C ILE A 69 4.57 7.08 -9.54
N THR A 70 4.34 6.70 -10.79
CA THR A 70 3.43 7.44 -11.68
C THR A 70 1.97 7.05 -11.49
N ARG A 71 1.07 7.88 -12.01
CA ARG A 71 -0.36 7.56 -12.13
C ARG A 71 -0.59 6.24 -12.90
N GLN A 72 0.22 5.96 -13.91
CA GLN A 72 0.10 4.72 -14.67
C GLN A 72 0.50 3.51 -13.83
N ASN A 73 1.54 3.63 -12.99
CA ASN A 73 1.88 2.56 -12.05
C ASN A 73 0.71 2.28 -11.10
N CYS A 74 0.11 3.32 -10.51
CA CYS A 74 -1.07 3.17 -9.65
C CYS A 74 -2.22 2.43 -10.36
N ARG A 75 -2.54 2.80 -11.60
CA ARG A 75 -3.55 2.07 -12.41
C ARG A 75 -3.19 0.60 -12.57
N ASN A 76 -1.94 0.30 -12.90
CA ASN A 76 -1.48 -1.07 -13.09
C ASN A 76 -1.57 -1.91 -11.81
N TYR A 77 -1.33 -1.33 -10.62
CA TYR A 77 -1.49 -2.03 -9.35
C TYR A 77 -2.93 -2.48 -9.12
N TYR A 78 -3.90 -1.61 -9.42
CA TYR A 78 -5.32 -1.95 -9.34
C TYR A 78 -5.72 -2.98 -10.40
N THR A 79 -5.27 -2.83 -11.64
CA THR A 79 -5.52 -3.82 -12.70
C THR A 79 -5.03 -5.21 -12.29
N ARG A 80 -3.83 -5.31 -11.70
CA ARG A 80 -3.28 -6.55 -11.17
C ARG A 80 -4.14 -7.13 -10.04
N MET A 81 -4.52 -6.29 -9.07
CA MET A 81 -5.40 -6.68 -7.95
C MET A 81 -6.74 -7.25 -8.45
N ILE A 82 -7.40 -6.56 -9.39
CA ILE A 82 -8.68 -6.99 -9.97
C ILE A 82 -8.53 -8.32 -10.72
N GLY A 83 -7.40 -8.54 -11.39
CA GLY A 83 -7.11 -9.80 -12.07
C GLY A 83 -7.04 -11.03 -11.14
N PHE A 84 -6.87 -10.85 -9.83
CA PHE A 84 -7.00 -11.93 -8.84
C PHE A 84 -8.47 -12.20 -8.46
N LEU A 85 -9.31 -11.16 -8.43
CA LEU A 85 -10.74 -11.30 -8.14
C LEU A 85 -11.49 -12.03 -9.25
N SER A 86 -11.08 -11.85 -10.50
CA SER A 86 -11.70 -12.54 -11.65
C SER A 86 -11.33 -14.02 -11.77
N ARG A 87 -10.46 -14.53 -10.88
CA ARG A 87 -9.97 -15.92 -10.89
C ARG A 87 -10.44 -16.72 -9.67
N ALA A 88 -11.12 -16.06 -8.73
CA ALA A 88 -11.70 -16.65 -7.53
C ALA A 88 -13.19 -16.94 -7.76
#